data_AF-A0A8H3EQA5-F1
#
_entry.id   AF-A0A8H3EQA5-F1
#
_cell.length_a   1.000
_cell.length_b   1.000
_cell.length_c   1.000
_cell.angle_alpha   90.00
_cell.angle_beta   90.00
_cell.angle_gamma   90.00
#
_symmetry.space_group_name_H-M   'P 1'
#
loop_
_entity.id
_entity.type
_entity.pdbx_description
1 polymer ?
#
loop_
_entity_poly.entity_id
_entity_poly.type
_entity_poly.pdbx_seq_one_letter_code
_entity_poly.pdbx_strand_id
1 'polypeptide(L)'
;MEDDTLWREDYRAPATLHTSYDTEDVWRRWKGGLTDEDLRPSDDPGRYLCDFTYYSSMVEYWRRDHKSTRPVMFLHVPGGTTDQDIARGKKVALGLIEALVASKQELSAKQDLSA
;
A
#
# COMPACT_ATOMS: atom_id res chain seq x y z
N MET A 1 -20.17 -6.98 19.20
CA MET A 1 -18.82 -6.76 18.63
C MET A 1 -18.20 -8.15 18.50
N GLU A 2 -18.79 -8.93 17.61
CA GLU A 2 -18.49 -10.34 17.32
C GLU A 2 -18.61 -10.45 15.79
N ASP A 3 -17.64 -9.89 15.07
CA ASP A 3 -17.54 -9.99 13.60
C ASP A 3 -16.10 -9.73 13.11
N ASP A 4 -15.09 -9.99 13.96
CA ASP A 4 -13.67 -9.91 13.56
C ASP A 4 -13.18 -11.22 12.92
N THR A 5 -14.10 -12.17 12.67
CA THR A 5 -13.77 -13.51 12.19
C THR A 5 -14.08 -13.74 10.72
N LEU A 6 -14.82 -12.85 10.05
CA LEU A 6 -15.28 -13.01 8.66
C LEU A 6 -14.16 -13.55 7.74
N TRP A 7 -12.99 -12.92 7.75
CA TRP A 7 -11.87 -13.30 6.88
C TRP A 7 -11.14 -14.58 7.31
N ARG A 8 -11.12 -14.86 8.61
CA ARG A 8 -10.45 -16.04 9.18
C ARG A 8 -11.28 -17.30 9.03
N GLU A 9 -12.59 -17.19 9.19
CA GLU A 9 -13.52 -18.31 9.11
C GLU A 9 -13.83 -18.65 7.66
N ASP A 10 -14.12 -17.66 6.82
CA ASP A 10 -14.54 -17.92 5.43
C ASP A 10 -13.35 -18.18 4.50
N TYR A 11 -12.23 -17.47 4.70
CA TYR A 11 -11.10 -17.50 3.76
C TYR A 11 -9.78 -17.98 4.38
N ARG A 12 -9.78 -18.35 5.67
CA ARG A 12 -8.57 -18.75 6.41
C ARG A 12 -7.43 -17.73 6.25
N ALA A 13 -7.77 -16.45 6.14
CA ALA A 13 -6.78 -15.39 6.03
C ALA A 13 -6.04 -15.22 7.36
N PRO A 14 -4.70 -15.03 7.35
CA PRO A 14 -3.92 -14.84 8.57
C PRO A 14 -4.23 -13.49 9.21
N ALA A 15 -4.00 -13.38 10.53
CA ALA A 15 -4.20 -12.15 11.30
C ALA A 15 -3.57 -10.89 10.70
N THR A 16 -2.46 -11.08 9.98
CA THR A 16 -1.68 -10.01 9.37
C THR A 16 -1.33 -10.43 7.96
N LEU A 17 -1.56 -9.52 7.02
CA LEU A 17 -1.11 -9.63 5.65
C LEU A 17 -0.22 -8.44 5.34
N HIS A 18 0.81 -8.68 4.53
CA HIS A 18 1.69 -7.64 4.04
C HIS A 18 1.53 -7.49 2.53
N THR A 19 1.63 -6.25 2.08
CA THR A 19 1.78 -5.93 0.66
C THR A 19 3.01 -6.62 0.08
N SER A 20 2.95 -6.93 -1.21
CA SER A 20 4.10 -7.46 -1.94
C SER A 20 4.96 -6.37 -2.60
N TYR A 21 4.66 -5.09 -2.38
CA TYR A 21 5.56 -4.01 -2.78
C TYR A 21 6.80 -3.97 -1.87
N ASP A 22 7.95 -3.63 -2.43
CA ASP A 22 9.13 -3.22 -1.66
C ASP A 22 8.87 -1.81 -1.13
N THR A 23 8.27 -1.74 0.06
CA THR A 23 7.80 -0.48 0.66
C THR A 23 8.93 0.51 0.91
N GLU A 24 10.14 0.02 1.19
CA GLU A 24 11.32 0.84 1.43
C GLU A 24 11.84 1.46 0.12
N ASP A 25 11.95 0.67 -0.96
CA ASP A 25 12.34 1.20 -2.27
C ASP A 25 11.29 2.19 -2.81
N VAL A 26 10.01 1.89 -2.65
CA VAL A 26 8.91 2.79 -3.01
C VAL A 26 9.01 4.11 -2.23
N TRP A 27 9.15 4.05 -0.90
CA TRP A 27 9.26 5.25 -0.07
C TRP A 27 10.47 6.09 -0.45
N ARG A 28 11.65 5.48 -0.63
CA ARG A 28 12.87 6.17 -1.05
C ARG A 28 12.69 6.91 -2.38
N ARG A 29 12.09 6.26 -3.38
CA ARG A 29 11.82 6.89 -4.70
C ARG A 29 10.83 8.03 -4.58
N TRP A 30 9.73 7.79 -3.87
CA TRP A 30 8.66 8.78 -3.67
C TRP A 30 9.16 10.03 -2.94
N LYS A 31 9.90 9.84 -1.83
CA LYS A 31 10.49 10.93 -1.07
C LYS A 31 11.59 11.64 -1.85
N GLY A 32 12.37 10.93 -2.65
CA GLY A 32 13.37 11.51 -3.55
C GLY A 32 12.79 12.40 -4.64
N GLY A 33 11.60 12.08 -5.16
CA GLY A 33 10.88 12.91 -6.14
C GLY A 33 10.12 14.09 -5.53
N LEU A 34 9.90 14.09 -4.22
CA LEU A 34 9.09 15.08 -3.48
C LEU A 34 9.81 15.52 -2.20
N THR A 35 10.98 16.16 -2.36
CA THR A 35 11.87 16.52 -1.24
C THR A 35 11.21 17.45 -0.22
N ASP A 36 10.33 18.33 -0.67
CA ASP A 36 9.69 19.35 0.18
C ASP A 36 8.43 18.84 0.90
N GLU A 37 7.94 17.63 0.55
CA GLU A 37 6.73 17.06 1.14
C GLU A 37 7.05 16.23 2.39
N ASP A 38 6.26 16.36 3.45
CA ASP A 38 6.38 15.49 4.62
C ASP A 38 5.76 14.11 4.35
N LEU A 39 6.58 13.15 3.96
CA LEU A 39 6.18 11.79 3.57
C LEU A 39 6.88 10.77 4.47
N ARG A 40 6.10 9.88 5.09
CA ARG A 40 6.59 8.93 6.09
C ARG A 40 5.99 7.54 5.86
N PRO A 41 6.77 6.46 6.02
CA PRO A 41 6.20 5.12 6.11
C PRO A 41 5.36 4.99 7.38
N SER A 42 4.33 4.13 7.35
CA SER A 42 3.53 3.79 8.51
C SER A 42 3.34 2.27 8.57
N ASP A 43 3.66 1.67 9.71
CA ASP A 43 3.42 0.25 9.99
C ASP A 43 2.02 0.00 10.57
N ASP A 44 1.29 1.07 10.91
CA ASP A 44 -0.06 1.01 11.47
C ASP A 44 -1.02 1.83 10.59
N PRO A 45 -1.96 1.20 9.87
CA PRO A 45 -3.00 1.89 9.10
C PRO A 45 -4.15 2.42 9.99
N GLY A 46 -4.01 2.34 11.31
CA GLY A 46 -4.99 2.78 12.29
C GLY A 46 -6.00 1.69 12.63
N ARG A 47 -7.03 2.07 13.38
CA ARG A 47 -8.17 1.20 13.70
C ARG A 47 -9.40 1.77 13.01
N TYR A 48 -10.33 0.91 12.58
CA TYR A 48 -11.58 1.22 11.85
C TYR A 48 -11.48 1.05 10.32
N LEU A 49 -12.13 1.92 9.53
CA LEU A 49 -12.37 1.68 8.11
C LEU A 49 -11.09 1.63 7.24
N CYS A 50 -10.04 2.37 7.61
CA CYS A 50 -8.78 2.38 6.86
C CYS A 50 -8.13 0.99 6.87
N ASP A 51 -7.95 0.42 8.06
CA ASP A 51 -7.41 -0.92 8.25
C ASP A 51 -8.33 -1.98 7.66
N PHE A 52 -9.65 -1.87 7.90
CA PHE A 52 -10.62 -2.77 7.30
C PHE A 52 -10.50 -2.81 5.78
N THR A 53 -10.46 -1.64 5.12
CA THR A 53 -10.38 -1.56 3.65
C THR A 53 -9.05 -2.08 3.13
N TYR A 54 -7.94 -1.74 3.79
CA TYR A 54 -6.61 -2.18 3.40
C TYR A 54 -6.45 -3.69 3.54
N TYR A 55 -6.81 -4.24 4.70
CA TYR A 55 -6.74 -5.67 4.97
C TYR A 55 -7.67 -6.47 4.06
N SER A 56 -8.94 -6.04 3.90
CA SER A 56 -9.90 -6.72 3.01
C SER A 56 -9.38 -6.76 1.56
N SER A 57 -8.77 -5.67 1.08
CA SER A 57 -8.16 -5.62 -0.25
C SER A 57 -7.02 -6.62 -0.41
N MET A 58 -6.25 -6.90 0.66
CA MET A 58 -5.21 -7.94 0.63
C MET A 58 -5.81 -9.35 0.70
N VAL A 59 -6.91 -9.55 1.44
CA VAL A 59 -7.62 -10.83 1.50
C VAL A 59 -8.19 -11.23 0.13
N GLU A 60 -8.61 -10.27 -0.67
CA GLU A 60 -9.08 -10.49 -2.04
C GLU A 60 -8.04 -11.14 -2.97
N TYR A 61 -6.76 -10.88 -2.74
CA TYR A 61 -5.66 -11.58 -3.39
C TYR A 61 -5.37 -12.92 -2.70
N TRP A 62 -5.34 -12.92 -1.37
CA TRP A 62 -5.11 -14.13 -0.57
C TRP A 62 -6.05 -15.27 -0.97
N ARG A 63 -7.35 -15.01 -1.11
CA ARG A 63 -8.36 -16.03 -1.41
C ARG A 63 -8.20 -16.70 -2.77
N ARG A 64 -7.43 -16.12 -3.70
CA ARG A 64 -7.27 -16.66 -5.06
C ARG A 64 -6.32 -17.86 -5.09
N ASP A 65 -5.19 -17.78 -4.39
CA ASP A 65 -4.15 -18.82 -4.42
C ASP A 65 -3.25 -18.88 -3.17
N HIS A 66 -3.54 -18.10 -2.12
CA HIS A 66 -2.82 -18.00 -0.84
C HIS A 66 -1.33 -17.64 -0.94
N LYS A 67 -0.80 -17.44 -2.16
CA LYS A 67 0.64 -17.26 -2.43
C LYS A 67 0.92 -16.11 -3.38
N SER A 68 -0.09 -15.57 -4.05
CA SER A 68 0.02 -14.48 -5.03
C SER A 68 0.66 -13.25 -4.46
N THR A 69 1.23 -12.46 -5.37
CA THR A 69 1.52 -11.05 -5.14
C THR A 69 0.27 -10.34 -4.63
N ARG A 70 0.43 -9.52 -3.60
CA ARG A 70 -0.59 -8.65 -3.03
C ARG A 70 -0.19 -7.20 -3.31
N PRO A 71 -0.32 -6.69 -4.54
CA PRO A 71 0.11 -5.35 -4.92
C PRO A 71 -0.89 -4.29 -4.42
N VAL A 72 -1.11 -4.25 -3.11
CA VAL A 72 -2.05 -3.35 -2.44
C VAL A 72 -1.24 -2.33 -1.65
N MET A 73 -1.57 -1.04 -1.79
CA MET A 73 -0.94 0.05 -1.04
C MET A 73 -2.05 0.93 -0.45
N PHE A 74 -1.81 1.47 0.74
CA PHE A 74 -2.71 2.42 1.39
C PHE A 74 -1.97 3.74 1.65
N LEU A 75 -2.64 4.87 1.44
CA LEU A 75 -2.07 6.19 1.65
C LEU A 75 -2.97 7.00 2.58
N HIS A 76 -2.49 7.26 3.80
CA HIS A 76 -3.10 8.27 4.65
C HIS A 76 -2.73 9.67 4.15
N VAL A 77 -3.75 10.52 4.01
CA VAL A 77 -3.58 11.93 3.67
C VAL A 77 -4.17 12.82 4.76
N PRO A 78 -3.62 14.02 5.01
CA PRO A 78 -4.23 14.99 5.91
C PRO A 78 -5.63 15.42 5.43
N GLY A 79 -6.52 15.79 6.35
CA GLY A 79 -7.91 16.18 6.06
C GLY A 79 -8.11 17.61 5.53
N GLY A 80 -7.09 18.23 4.94
CA GLY A 80 -7.19 19.57 4.37
C GLY A 80 -8.06 19.57 3.10
N THR A 81 -8.84 20.63 2.90
CA THR A 81 -9.84 20.71 1.81
C THR A 81 -9.76 21.98 0.97
N THR A 82 -8.72 22.80 1.15
CA THR A 82 -8.50 23.95 0.28
C THR A 82 -8.02 23.50 -1.10
N ASP A 83 -8.14 24.36 -2.12
CA ASP A 83 -7.60 24.06 -3.46
C ASP A 83 -6.10 23.73 -3.41
N GLN A 84 -5.37 24.40 -2.52
CA GLN A 84 -3.95 24.12 -2.29
C GLN A 84 -3.74 22.73 -1.67
N ASP A 85 -4.55 22.34 -0.69
CA ASP A 85 -4.47 21.01 -0.08
C ASP A 85 -4.79 19.91 -1.10
N ILE A 86 -5.81 20.11 -1.93
CA ILE A 86 -6.22 19.16 -2.96
C ILE A 86 -5.13 19.05 -4.04
N ALA A 87 -4.58 20.18 -4.49
CA ALA A 87 -3.48 20.20 -5.47
C ALA A 87 -2.24 19.48 -4.94
N ARG A 88 -1.90 19.72 -3.66
CA ARG A 88 -0.83 19.03 -2.95
C ARG A 88 -1.10 17.53 -2.83
N GLY A 89 -2.29 17.14 -2.38
CA GLY A 89 -2.70 15.74 -2.27
C GLY A 89 -2.63 15.00 -3.60
N LYS A 90 -3.05 15.64 -4.70
CA LYS A 90 -2.92 15.10 -6.06
C LYS A 90 -1.46 14.88 -6.44
N LYS A 91 -0.60 15.88 -6.25
CA LYS A 91 0.85 15.79 -6.52
C LYS A 91 1.48 14.62 -5.74
N VAL A 92 1.16 14.53 -4.45
CA VAL A 92 1.65 13.48 -3.54
C VAL A 92 1.19 12.09 -3.99
N ALA A 93 -0.10 11.92 -4.32
CA ALA A 93 -0.66 10.66 -4.78
C ALA A 93 -0.08 10.21 -6.13
N LEU A 94 0.07 11.13 -7.09
CA LEU A 94 0.70 10.82 -8.39
C LEU A 94 2.15 10.36 -8.22
N GLY A 95 2.93 11.06 -7.39
CA GLY A 95 4.31 10.65 -7.11
C GLY A 95 4.41 9.27 -6.46
N LEU A 96 3.43 8.87 -5.62
CA LEU A 96 3.38 7.53 -5.05
C LEU A 96 3.13 6.48 -6.14
N ILE A 97 2.18 6.73 -7.04
CA ILE A 97 1.87 5.81 -8.16
C ILE A 97 3.10 5.64 -9.06
N GLU A 98 3.80 6.72 -9.39
CA GLU A 98 5.05 6.67 -10.17
C GLU A 98 6.13 5.84 -9.47
N ALA A 99 6.32 6.04 -8.15
CA ALA A 99 7.27 5.27 -7.36
C ALA A 99 6.92 3.77 -7.29
N LEU A 100 5.63 3.44 -7.14
CA LEU A 100 5.14 2.05 -7.16
C LEU A 100 5.45 1.35 -8.48
N VAL A 101 5.20 2.03 -9.61
CA VAL A 101 5.49 1.49 -10.95
C VAL A 101 6.99 1.30 -11.14
N ALA A 102 7.80 2.30 -10.81
CA ALA A 102 9.25 2.25 -10.97
C ALA A 102 9.90 1.16 -10.09
N SER A 103 9.44 1.01 -8.84
CA SER A 103 9.91 -0.04 -7.94
C SER A 103 9.56 -1.43 -8.46
N LYS A 104 8.34 -1.63 -8.96
CA LYS A 104 7.90 -2.91 -9.53
C LYS A 104 8.72 -3.29 -10.77
N GLN A 105 9.00 -2.33 -11.66
CA GLN A 105 9.82 -2.57 -12.85
C GLN A 105 11.24 -3.00 -12.50
N GLU A 106 11.84 -2.37 -11.48
CA GLU A 106 13.17 -2.74 -10.98
C GLU A 106 13.20 -4.16 -10.42
N LEU A 107 12.19 -4.55 -9.64
CA LEU A 107 12.08 -5.91 -9.10
C LEU A 107 11.98 -6.95 -10.22
N SER A 108 11.14 -6.70 -11.22
CA SER A 108 11.02 -7.60 -12.38
C SER A 108 12.35 -7.74 -13.14
N ALA A 109 13.03 -6.62 -13.41
CA ALA A 109 14.33 -6.66 -14.09
C ALA A 109 15.39 -7.46 -13.31
N LYS A 110 15.42 -7.34 -11.97
CA LYS A 110 16.32 -8.12 -11.11
C LYS A 110 16.00 -9.61 -11.13
N GLN A 111 14.73 -9.97 -11.15
CA GLN A 111 14.29 -11.36 -11.23
C GLN A 111 14.71 -12.00 -12.56
N ASP A 112 14.53 -11.29 -13.67
CA ASP A 112 14.93 -11.74 -15.00
C ASP A 112 16.45 -11.94 -15.14
N LEU A 113 17.26 -11.14 -14.44
CA LEU A 113 18.72 -11.29 -14.40
C LEU A 113 19.21 -12.45 -13.52
N SER A 114 18.35 -13.02 -12.69
CA SER A 114 18.66 -14.10 -11.73
C SER A 114 18.15 -15.49 -12.15
N ALA A 115 17.45 -15.56 -13.29
CA ALA A 115 16.87 -16.78 -13.87
C ALA A 115 17.73 -17.32 -15.02
#